data_AF-A0A1G1MFH2-F1
#
_entry.id   AF-A0A1G1MFH2-F1
#
_cell.length_a   1.000
_cell.length_b   1.000
_cell.length_c   1.000
_cell.angle_alpha   90.00
_cell.angle_beta   90.00
_cell.angle_gamma   90.00
#
_symmetry.space_group_name_H-M   'P 1'
#
loop_
_entity.id
_entity.type
_entity.pdbx_description
1 polymer ?
#
loop_
_entity_poly.entity_id
_entity_poly.type
_entity_poly.pdbx_seq_one_letter_code
_entity_poly.pdbx_strand_id
1 'polypeptide(L)'
;MGNIAGYLVLVTISVCVFLLVYLPTRKSLGGLLDAALKLPAGTTFYLRVYSILLLFIVLAAIADGNLDLEKDAKFMEYIWAIGANLATVFQYISFMLLGYVILITVLVAILKRQQ
;
A
#
# COMPACT_ATOMS: atom_id res chain seq x y z
N MET A 1 25.98 -12.86 9.44
CA MET A 1 24.91 -12.23 10.23
C MET A 1 24.38 -11.12 9.36
N GLY A 2 23.23 -11.35 8.72
CA GLY A 2 22.66 -10.41 7.74
C GLY A 2 22.42 -9.05 8.38
N ASN A 3 22.36 -8.01 7.55
CA ASN A 3 22.18 -6.62 7.97
C ASN A 3 20.79 -6.36 8.57
N ILE A 4 20.55 -6.87 9.78
CA ILE A 4 19.31 -6.73 10.56
C ILE A 4 18.92 -5.25 10.68
N ALA A 5 19.91 -4.36 10.84
CA ALA A 5 19.69 -2.92 10.89
C ALA A 5 19.05 -2.38 9.59
N GLY A 6 19.51 -2.84 8.42
CA GLY A 6 18.94 -2.44 7.13
C GLY A 6 17.49 -2.90 6.97
N TYR A 7 17.19 -4.15 7.37
CA TYR A 7 15.83 -4.67 7.37
C TYR A 7 14.91 -3.91 8.33
N LEU A 8 15.38 -3.57 9.53
CA LEU A 8 14.61 -2.75 10.49
C LEU A 8 14.30 -1.36 9.92
N VAL A 9 15.26 -0.73 9.24
CA VAL A 9 15.04 0.56 8.58
C VAL A 9 14.02 0.42 7.45
N LEU A 10 14.15 -0.61 6.60
CA LEU A 10 13.20 -0.86 5.51
C LEU A 10 11.78 -1.09 6.03
N VAL A 11 11.62 -1.90 7.08
CA VAL A 11 10.32 -2.14 7.74
C VAL A 11 9.75 -0.83 8.29
N THR A 12 10.56 -0.05 8.99
CA THR A 12 10.12 1.22 9.60
C THR A 12 9.64 2.20 8.53
N ILE A 13 10.42 2.38 7.46
CA ILE A 13 10.06 3.27 6.34
C ILE A 13 8.80 2.76 5.64
N SER A 14 8.69 1.45 5.42
CA SER A 14 7.53 0.84 4.75
C SER A 14 6.24 1.00 5.56
N VAL A 15 6.32 0.90 6.89
CA VAL A 15 5.19 1.21 7.78
C VAL A 15 4.83 2.70 7.72
N CYS A 16 5.81 3.60 7.69
CA CYS A 16 5.55 5.02 7.49
C CYS A 16 4.84 5.29 6.15
N VAL A 17 5.30 4.67 5.05
CA VAL A 17 4.64 4.79 3.73
C VAL A 17 3.22 4.23 3.77
N PHE A 18 3.01 3.06 4.40
CA PHE A 18 1.68 2.49 4.62
C PHE A 18 0.74 3.50 5.29
N LEU A 19 1.17 4.12 6.40
CA LEU A 19 0.34 5.08 7.13
C LEU A 19 0.08 6.35 6.32
N LEU A 20 1.10 6.86 5.62
CA LEU A 20 0.99 8.05 4.77
C LEU A 20 0.03 7.86 3.60
N VAL A 21 -0.06 6.64 3.06
CA VAL A 21 -1.05 6.31 2.02
C VAL A 21 -2.41 6.01 2.64
N TYR A 22 -2.46 5.22 3.70
CA TYR A 22 -3.70 4.74 4.31
C TYR A 22 -4.57 5.89 4.83
N LEU A 23 -4.01 6.82 5.60
CA LEU A 23 -4.76 7.88 6.28
C LEU A 23 -5.53 8.80 5.30
N PRO A 24 -4.91 9.41 4.28
CA PRO A 24 -5.64 10.27 3.34
C PRO A 24 -6.60 9.46 2.47
N THR A 25 -6.17 8.28 2.01
CA THR A 25 -6.98 7.47 1.09
C THR A 25 -8.22 6.94 1.79
N ARG A 26 -8.13 6.47 3.04
CA ARG A 26 -9.30 6.02 3.83
C ARG A 26 -10.39 7.08 3.90
N LYS A 27 -10.03 8.34 4.14
CA LYS A 27 -10.99 9.44 4.25
C LYS A 27 -11.65 9.75 2.90
N SER A 28 -10.85 9.87 1.85
CA SER A 28 -11.34 10.16 0.49
C SER A 28 -12.23 9.02 -0.05
N LEU A 29 -11.73 7.79 0.06
CA LEU A 29 -12.40 6.57 -0.39
C LEU A 29 -13.68 6.31 0.40
N GLY A 30 -13.69 6.57 1.70
CA GLY A 30 -14.88 6.50 2.54
C GLY A 30 -15.98 7.43 2.05
N GLY A 31 -15.65 8.70 1.76
CA GLY A 31 -16.61 9.66 1.22
C GLY A 31 -17.16 9.27 -0.15
N LEU A 32 -16.31 8.77 -1.04
CA LEU A 32 -16.73 8.29 -2.37
C LEU A 32 -17.64 7.05 -2.27
N LEU A 33 -17.29 6.09 -1.42
CA LEU A 33 -18.07 4.88 -1.21
C LEU A 33 -19.41 5.19 -0.53
N ASP A 34 -19.45 6.08 0.45
CA ASP A 34 -20.70 6.51 1.08
C ASP A 34 -21.62 7.20 0.08
N ALA A 35 -21.08 8.06 -0.78
CA ALA A 35 -21.84 8.71 -1.84
C ALA A 35 -22.36 7.72 -2.90
N ALA A 36 -21.57 6.69 -3.23
CA ALA A 36 -21.90 5.71 -4.27
C ALA A 36 -22.86 4.61 -3.78
N LEU A 37 -22.56 3.99 -2.63
CA LEU A 37 -23.28 2.83 -2.10
C LEU A 37 -24.52 3.23 -1.30
N LYS A 38 -24.53 4.44 -0.70
CA LYS A 38 -25.60 4.92 0.21
C LYS A 38 -25.90 3.94 1.37
N LEU A 39 -25.00 2.99 1.64
CA LEU A 39 -25.15 1.90 2.61
C LEU A 39 -23.89 1.83 3.48
N PRO A 40 -23.97 2.24 4.76
CA PRO A 40 -22.83 2.28 5.67
C PRO A 40 -22.11 0.93 5.84
N ALA A 41 -22.86 -0.17 5.76
CA ALA A 41 -22.31 -1.53 5.83
C ALA A 41 -21.42 -1.86 4.62
N GLY A 42 -21.83 -1.43 3.42
CA GLY A 42 -21.05 -1.61 2.19
C GLY A 42 -19.74 -0.83 2.25
N THR A 43 -19.79 0.45 2.60
CA THR A 43 -18.59 1.30 2.75
C THR A 43 -17.60 0.71 3.74
N THR A 44 -18.09 0.21 4.88
CA THR A 44 -17.24 -0.39 5.92
C THR A 44 -16.54 -1.66 5.42
N PHE A 45 -17.25 -2.51 4.68
CA PHE A 45 -16.66 -3.73 4.10
C PHE A 45 -15.51 -3.38 3.13
N TYR A 46 -15.77 -2.48 2.18
CA TYR A 46 -14.76 -2.07 1.20
C TYR A 46 -13.54 -1.43 1.87
N LEU A 47 -13.74 -0.52 2.84
CA LEU A 47 -12.63 0.08 3.59
C LEU A 47 -11.81 -0.94 4.38
N ARG A 48 -12.44 -1.97 4.96
CA ARG A 48 -11.72 -3.05 5.65
C ARG A 48 -10.89 -3.88 4.68
N VAL A 49 -11.48 -4.29 3.55
CA VAL A 49 -10.78 -5.03 2.50
C VAL A 49 -9.59 -4.22 1.96
N TYR A 50 -9.79 -2.92 1.71
CA TYR A 50 -8.72 -2.00 1.32
C TYR A 50 -7.57 -1.99 2.32
N SER A 51 -7.89 -1.86 3.62
CA SER A 51 -6.89 -1.83 4.69
C SER A 51 -6.07 -3.12 4.74
N ILE A 52 -6.75 -4.28 4.64
CA ILE A 52 -6.12 -5.61 4.68
C ILE A 52 -5.23 -5.83 3.46
N LEU A 53 -5.72 -5.50 2.26
CA LEU A 53 -4.94 -5.63 1.02
C LEU A 53 -3.71 -4.72 1.03
N LEU A 54 -3.85 -3.47 1.50
CA LEU A 54 -2.73 -2.54 1.59
C LEU A 54 -1.64 -3.07 2.53
N LEU A 55 -2.05 -3.63 3.68
CA LEU A 55 -1.13 -4.23 4.63
C LEU A 55 -0.39 -5.43 4.01
N PHE A 56 -1.11 -6.37 3.39
CA PHE A 56 -0.50 -7.54 2.77
C PHE A 56 0.47 -7.19 1.65
N ILE A 57 0.17 -6.16 0.86
CA ILE A 57 1.05 -5.72 -0.22
C ILE A 57 2.34 -5.10 0.32
N VAL A 58 2.25 -4.28 1.36
CA VAL A 58 3.45 -3.71 2.00
C VAL A 58 4.29 -4.82 2.61
N LEU A 59 3.67 -5.80 3.28
CA LEU A 59 4.38 -6.97 3.81
C LEU A 59 5.02 -7.82 2.71
N ALA A 60 4.33 -8.04 1.59
CA ALA A 60 4.86 -8.77 0.45
C ALA A 60 6.07 -8.06 -0.17
N ALA A 61 6.00 -6.74 -0.34
CA ALA A 61 7.12 -5.95 -0.84
C ALA A 61 8.33 -5.98 0.10
N ILE A 62 8.12 -5.99 1.42
CA ILE A 62 9.20 -6.16 2.40
C ILE A 62 9.79 -7.58 2.32
N ALA A 63 8.95 -8.60 2.18
CA ALA A 63 9.38 -10.00 2.12
C ALA A 63 10.16 -10.32 0.83
N ASP A 64 9.83 -9.67 -0.28
CA ASP A 64 10.55 -9.76 -1.55
C ASP A 64 11.84 -8.92 -1.56
N GLY A 65 11.93 -7.93 -0.67
CA GLY A 65 13.06 -7.02 -0.59
C GLY A 65 14.35 -7.73 -0.15
N ASN A 66 15.32 -7.81 -1.06
CA ASN A 66 16.60 -8.44 -0.78
C ASN A 66 17.66 -7.37 -0.48
N LEU A 67 18.11 -7.31 0.77
CA LEU A 67 19.20 -6.43 1.21
C LEU A 67 20.51 -7.23 1.22
N ASP A 68 20.98 -7.61 0.03
CA ASP A 68 22.25 -8.30 -0.13
C ASP A 68 23.39 -7.28 -0.20
N LEU A 69 23.75 -6.76 0.98
CA LEU A 69 24.79 -5.74 1.15
C LEU A 69 26.05 -6.40 1.70
N GLU A 70 27.18 -6.19 1.02
CA GLU A 70 28.50 -6.61 1.52
C GLU A 70 28.81 -5.97 2.88
N LYS A 71 29.63 -6.64 3.69
CA LYS A 71 29.95 -6.20 5.06
C LYS A 71 30.69 -4.86 5.12
N ASP A 72 31.36 -4.46 4.04
CA ASP A 72 32.07 -3.19 3.90
C ASP A 72 31.36 -2.20 2.96
N ALA A 73 30.07 -2.44 2.68
CA ALA A 73 29.29 -1.59 1.79
C ALA A 73 29.27 -0.13 2.28
N LYS A 74 29.50 0.80 1.35
CA LYS A 74 29.50 2.23 1.68
C LYS A 74 28.09 2.67 2.05
N PHE A 75 27.96 3.70 2.90
CA PHE A 75 26.66 4.24 3.32
C PHE A 75 25.72 4.58 2.14
N MET A 76 26.27 5.05 1.01
CA MET A 76 25.48 5.29 -0.19
C MET A 76 24.85 4.01 -0.76
N GLU A 77 25.55 2.88 -0.78
CA GLU A 77 25.02 1.61 -1.28
C GLU A 77 23.84 1.13 -0.44
N TYR A 78 23.88 1.37 0.88
CA TYR A 78 22.74 1.16 1.77
C TYR A 78 21.53 2.01 1.38
N ILE A 79 21.72 3.31 1.14
CA ILE A 79 20.64 4.20 0.72
C ILE A 79 20.05 3.74 -0.61
N TRP A 80 20.90 3.37 -1.57
CA TRP A 80 20.46 2.89 -2.88
C TRP A 80 19.67 1.58 -2.78
N ALA A 81 20.13 0.63 -1.96
CA ALA A 81 19.42 -0.63 -1.74
C ALA A 81 18.05 -0.40 -1.07
N ILE A 82 17.99 0.48 -0.07
CA ILE A 82 16.71 0.86 0.57
C ILE A 82 15.80 1.56 -0.44
N GLY A 83 16.34 2.50 -1.23
CA GLY A 83 15.60 3.24 -2.25
C GLY A 83 15.02 2.34 -3.33
N ALA A 84 15.77 1.35 -3.80
CA ALA A 84 15.32 0.35 -4.77
C ALA A 84 14.14 -0.47 -4.23
N ASN A 85 14.28 -1.01 -3.01
CA ASN A 85 13.20 -1.75 -2.35
C ASN A 85 11.97 -0.87 -2.10
N LEU A 86 12.18 0.40 -1.73
CA LEU A 86 11.09 1.35 -1.52
C LEU A 86 10.35 1.67 -2.83
N ALA A 87 11.06 1.76 -3.95
CA ALA A 87 10.44 1.94 -5.26
C ALA A 87 9.50 0.76 -5.60
N THR A 88 9.92 -0.47 -5.29
CA THR A 88 9.06 -1.67 -5.43
C THR A 88 7.81 -1.58 -4.55
N VAL A 89 7.94 -1.15 -3.30
CA VAL A 89 6.79 -0.91 -2.40
C VAL A 89 5.82 0.10 -3.02
N PHE A 90 6.32 1.23 -3.53
CA PHE A 90 5.50 2.25 -4.21
C PHE A 90 4.81 1.71 -5.46
N GLN A 91 5.50 0.88 -6.24
CA GLN A 91 4.93 0.27 -7.44
C GLN A 91 3.76 -0.66 -7.09
N TYR A 92 3.91 -1.51 -6.07
CA TYR A 92 2.84 -2.42 -5.67
C TYR A 92 1.64 -1.67 -5.08
N ILE A 93 1.88 -0.65 -4.25
CA ILE A 93 0.81 0.22 -3.74
C ILE A 93 0.08 0.87 -4.91
N SER A 94 0.81 1.37 -5.92
CA SER A 94 0.21 2.03 -7.09
C SER A 94 -0.68 1.07 -7.90
N PHE A 95 -0.23 -0.16 -8.15
CA PHE A 95 -1.06 -1.17 -8.82
C PHE A 95 -2.31 -1.52 -8.03
N MET A 96 -2.20 -1.64 -6.71
CA MET A 96 -3.36 -1.90 -5.85
C MET A 96 -4.36 -0.75 -5.90
N LEU A 97 -3.89 0.49 -5.75
CA LEU A 97 -4.75 1.68 -5.82
C LEU A 97 -5.48 1.74 -7.17
N LEU A 98 -4.79 1.44 -8.27
CA LEU A 98 -5.38 1.41 -9.60
C LEU A 98 -6.47 0.32 -9.70
N GLY A 99 -6.20 -0.89 -9.21
CA GLY A 99 -7.21 -1.95 -9.14
C GLY A 99 -8.43 -1.55 -8.29
N TYR A 100 -8.20 -0.83 -7.20
CA TYR A 100 -9.26 -0.34 -6.34
C TYR A 100 -10.11 0.76 -7.01
N VAL A 101 -9.48 1.66 -7.78
CA VAL A 101 -10.18 2.67 -8.59
C VAL A 101 -11.06 2.01 -9.64
N ILE A 102 -10.57 0.96 -10.31
CA ILE A 102 -11.37 0.18 -11.28
C ILE A 102 -12.59 -0.43 -10.57
N LEU A 103 -12.39 -1.06 -9.41
CA LEU A 103 -13.47 -1.68 -8.64
C LEU A 103 -14.56 -0.65 -8.25
N ILE A 104 -14.16 0.52 -7.74
CA ILE A 104 -15.12 1.59 -7.41
C ILE A 104 -15.84 2.07 -8.67
N THR A 105 -15.13 2.24 -9.78
CA THR A 105 -15.73 2.69 -11.05
C THR A 105 -16.80 1.70 -11.52
N VAL A 106 -16.52 0.40 -11.44
CA VAL A 106 -17.49 -0.66 -11.77
C VAL A 106 -18.69 -0.61 -10.84
N LEU A 107 -18.48 -0.48 -9.53
CA LEU A 107 -19.57 -0.35 -8.56
C LEU A 107 -20.47 0.84 -8.88
N VAL A 108 -19.88 2.01 -9.10
CA VAL A 108 -20.61 3.23 -9.44
C VAL A 108 -21.40 3.06 -10.75
N ALA A 109 -20.78 2.48 -11.78
CA ALA A 109 -21.42 2.26 -13.07
C ALA A 109 -22.61 1.30 -12.98
N ILE A 110 -22.47 0.21 -12.21
CA ILE A 110 -23.54 -0.78 -12.01
C ILE A 110 -24.67 -0.19 -11.14
N LEU A 111 -24.34 0.50 -10.04
CA LEU A 111 -25.33 1.08 -9.14
C LEU A 111 -26.13 2.21 -9.81
N LYS A 112 -25.49 3.05 -10.63
CA LYS A 112 -26.19 4.05 -11.44
C LYS A 112 -27.14 3.44 -12.46
N ARG A 113 -26.91 2.19 -12.88
CA ARG A 113 -27.81 1.50 -13.83
C ARG A 113 -29.07 0.96 -13.15
N GLN A 114 -29.06 0.79 -11.83
CA GLN A 114 -30.19 0.24 -11.07
C GLN A 114 -31.02 1.31 -10.32
N GLN A 115 -30.55 2.56 -10.28
CA GLN A 115 -31.35 3.73 -9.86
C GLN A 115 -31.98 4.39 -11.08
#